data_AF-A0A516NR82-F1
#
_entry.id   AF-A0A516NR82-F1
#
_cell.length_a   1.000
_cell.length_b   1.000
_cell.length_c   1.000
_cell.angle_alpha   90.00
_cell.angle_beta   90.00
_cell.angle_gamma   90.00
#
_symmetry.space_group_name_H-M   'P 1'
#
loop_
_entity.id
_entity.type
_entity.pdbx_description
1 polymer ?
#
loop_
_entity_poly.entity_id
_entity_poly.type
_entity_poly.pdbx_seq_one_letter_code
_entity_poly.pdbx_strand_id
1 'polypeptide(L)'
;MTATTMIGVCVATDDSTPVAYRANLQLTVDGEIVTDFGELTERQYIWLFAQRPGMYIGRTSLRGVTSFLDGYDYAARRYGGAGLTGFSEWLMSNHEVGANLTWWTQIEQIALPDRDFLTELTPEQEDLVLEVLFDLLDRFLIKRDNETSSIQFSRVAD
;
A
#
# COMPACT_ATOMS: atom_id res chain seq x y z
N MET A 1 37.15 -41.00 39.11
CA MET A 1 36.10 -40.23 38.42
C MET A 1 36.41 -38.76 38.61
N THR A 2 36.96 -38.10 37.59
CA THR A 2 37.28 -36.67 37.60
C THR A 2 36.60 -36.06 36.39
N ALA A 3 35.62 -35.19 36.63
CA ALA A 3 34.90 -34.47 35.59
C ALA A 3 35.69 -33.21 35.22
N THR A 4 36.26 -33.20 34.01
CA THR A 4 36.87 -32.01 33.42
C THR A 4 35.77 -31.13 32.83
N THR A 5 35.60 -29.95 33.41
CA THR A 5 34.70 -28.89 32.91
C THR A 5 35.35 -28.23 31.70
N MET A 6 34.72 -28.31 30.52
CA MET A 6 35.10 -27.54 29.33
C MET A 6 34.45 -26.16 29.41
N ILE A 7 35.25 -25.15 29.75
CA ILE A 7 34.87 -23.74 29.64
C ILE A 7 34.97 -23.35 28.17
N GLY A 8 33.82 -23.23 27.50
CA GLY A 8 33.74 -22.67 26.15
C GLY A 8 34.06 -21.18 26.18
N VAL A 9 35.20 -20.79 25.62
CA VAL A 9 35.57 -19.40 25.38
C VAL A 9 34.62 -18.81 24.34
N CYS A 10 33.83 -17.81 24.72
CA CYS A 10 33.07 -17.01 23.77
C CYS A 10 34.03 -16.06 23.05
N VAL A 11 34.30 -16.32 21.77
CA VAL A 11 34.99 -15.37 20.90
C VAL A 11 33.95 -14.35 20.44
N ALA A 12 34.10 -13.09 20.86
CA ALA A 12 33.30 -11.99 20.33
C ALA A 12 33.63 -11.84 18.84
N THR A 13 32.63 -12.01 17.99
CA THR A 13 32.74 -11.70 16.57
C THR A 13 32.53 -10.20 16.39
N ASP A 14 33.38 -9.60 15.56
CA ASP A 14 33.41 -8.18 15.24
C ASP A 14 32.12 -7.76 14.51
N ASP A 15 31.30 -6.94 15.18
CA ASP A 15 29.95 -6.49 14.78
C ASP A 15 29.99 -5.25 13.86
N SER A 16 30.98 -5.18 12.98
CA SER A 16 31.22 -4.01 12.11
C SER A 16 30.84 -4.23 10.64
N THR A 17 30.26 -5.37 10.29
CA THR A 17 29.62 -5.56 8.99
C THR A 17 28.14 -5.16 9.08
N PRO A 18 27.64 -4.19 8.28
CA PRO A 18 26.21 -3.96 8.19
C PRO A 18 25.56 -5.29 7.80
N VAL A 19 24.69 -5.81 8.65
CA VAL A 19 23.80 -6.91 8.25
C VAL A 19 22.98 -6.36 7.08
N ALA A 20 23.40 -6.69 5.87
CA ALA A 20 22.60 -6.44 4.70
C ALA A 20 21.38 -7.34 4.85
N TYR A 21 20.27 -6.78 5.33
CA TYR A 21 18.95 -7.37 5.21
C TYR A 21 18.55 -7.39 3.73
N ARG A 22 19.34 -8.07 2.89
CA ARG A 22 18.86 -8.60 1.62
C ARG A 22 17.99 -9.77 1.97
N ALA A 23 16.80 -9.49 2.50
CA ALA A 23 15.71 -10.43 2.36
C ALA A 23 15.53 -10.59 0.85
N ASN A 24 16.01 -11.71 0.30
CA ASN A 24 15.60 -12.17 -1.02
C ASN A 24 14.11 -12.53 -0.91
N LEU A 25 13.26 -11.52 -0.80
CA LEU A 25 11.83 -11.68 -0.74
C LEU A 25 11.40 -11.91 -2.18
N GLN A 26 11.49 -13.16 -2.64
CA GLN A 26 10.89 -13.55 -3.91
C GLN A 26 9.37 -13.49 -3.72
N LEU A 27 8.79 -12.36 -4.08
CA LEU A 27 7.35 -12.18 -4.11
C LEU A 27 6.85 -12.54 -5.51
N THR A 28 5.85 -13.39 -5.61
CA THR A 28 5.12 -13.55 -6.87
C THR A 28 3.94 -12.59 -6.86
N VAL A 29 3.97 -11.55 -7.70
CA VAL A 29 2.84 -10.63 -7.91
C VAL A 29 2.38 -10.76 -9.35
N ASP A 30 1.09 -11.01 -9.57
CA ASP A 30 0.52 -11.24 -10.92
C ASP A 30 1.23 -12.34 -11.75
N GLY A 31 1.90 -13.30 -11.09
CA GLY A 31 2.65 -14.38 -11.74
C GLY A 31 4.13 -14.05 -12.03
N GLU A 32 4.58 -12.82 -11.73
CA GLU A 32 5.96 -12.39 -11.90
C GLU A 32 6.74 -12.45 -10.59
N ILE A 33 7.99 -12.90 -10.63
CA ILE A 33 8.88 -12.88 -9.47
C ILE A 33 9.48 -11.49 -9.36
N VAL A 34 9.12 -10.79 -8.29
CA VAL A 34 9.65 -9.48 -7.93
C VAL A 34 10.75 -9.68 -6.89
N THR A 35 11.91 -9.06 -7.14
CA THR A 35 13.08 -9.16 -6.26
C THR A 35 13.40 -7.87 -5.50
N ASP A 36 12.89 -6.73 -5.96
CA ASP A 36 12.97 -5.44 -5.30
C ASP A 36 11.59 -4.75 -5.29
N PHE A 37 11.20 -4.18 -4.15
CA PHE A 37 9.97 -3.38 -4.07
C PHE A 37 10.01 -2.15 -4.98
N GLY A 38 11.20 -1.66 -5.35
CA GLY A 38 11.37 -0.59 -6.33
C GLY A 38 10.99 -0.95 -7.76
N GLU A 39 10.88 -2.25 -8.08
CA GLU A 39 10.48 -2.75 -9.40
C GLU A 39 8.96 -2.91 -9.55
N LEU A 40 8.22 -2.83 -8.44
CA LEU A 40 6.76 -2.98 -8.44
C LEU A 40 6.10 -1.80 -9.12
N THR A 41 5.07 -2.09 -9.90
CA THR A 41 4.10 -1.05 -10.26
C THR A 41 3.36 -0.57 -9.01
N GLU A 42 2.81 0.64 -9.06
CA GLU A 42 2.07 1.21 -7.94
C GLU A 42 0.88 0.32 -7.53
N ARG A 43 0.20 -0.26 -8.53
CA ARG A 43 -0.87 -1.26 -8.34
C ARG A 43 -0.38 -2.49 -7.59
N GLN A 44 0.74 -3.07 -8.02
CA GLN A 44 1.31 -4.26 -7.39
C GLN A 44 1.75 -3.99 -5.94
N TYR A 45 2.34 -2.82 -5.69
CA TYR A 45 2.73 -2.40 -4.35
C TYR A 45 1.52 -2.25 -3.41
N ILE A 46 0.46 -1.56 -3.87
CA ILE A 46 -0.77 -1.38 -3.09
C ILE A 46 -1.48 -2.72 -2.87
N TRP A 47 -1.47 -3.62 -3.87
CA TRP A 47 -2.01 -4.97 -3.70
C TRP A 47 -1.27 -5.76 -2.62
N LEU A 48 0.07 -5.74 -2.60
CA LEU A 48 0.87 -6.38 -1.55
C LEU A 48 0.57 -5.81 -0.16
N PHE A 49 0.39 -4.50 -0.07
CA PHE A 49 -0.02 -3.84 1.16
C PHE A 49 -1.41 -4.32 1.61
N ALA A 50 -2.39 -4.38 0.70
CA ALA A 50 -3.76 -4.82 0.97
C ALA A 50 -3.82 -6.27 1.50
N GLN A 51 -2.93 -7.16 1.04
CA GLN A 51 -2.89 -8.55 1.52
C GLN A 51 -2.50 -8.66 3.00
N ARG A 52 -1.61 -7.78 3.49
CA ARG A 52 -1.08 -7.86 4.86
C ARG A 52 -0.82 -6.48 5.46
N PRO A 53 -1.83 -5.62 5.69
CA PRO A 53 -1.61 -4.25 6.14
C PRO A 53 -0.83 -4.20 7.46
N GLY A 54 -1.14 -5.11 8.40
CA GLY A 54 -0.43 -5.21 9.68
C GLY A 54 1.08 -5.43 9.58
N MET A 55 1.62 -5.93 8.45
CA MET A 55 3.07 -6.03 8.24
C MET A 55 3.73 -4.65 8.06
N TYR A 56 2.97 -3.67 7.55
CA TYR A 56 3.45 -2.32 7.28
C TYR A 56 3.13 -1.36 8.42
N ILE A 57 1.95 -1.50 9.04
CA ILE A 57 1.44 -0.55 10.05
C ILE A 57 1.26 -1.15 11.45
N GLY A 58 1.65 -2.41 11.67
CA GLY A 58 1.59 -3.12 12.95
C GLY A 58 0.18 -3.58 13.33
N ARG A 59 -0.80 -2.68 13.34
CA ARG A 59 -2.21 -2.97 13.60
C ARG A 59 -3.09 -2.51 12.45
N THR A 60 -3.78 -3.45 11.82
CA THR A 60 -4.78 -3.13 10.79
C THR A 60 -5.95 -2.38 11.42
N SER A 61 -6.20 -1.18 10.91
CA SER A 61 -7.37 -0.35 11.19
C SER A 61 -7.56 0.58 10.00
N LEU A 62 -8.79 1.00 9.72
CA LEU A 62 -9.11 1.98 8.68
C LEU A 62 -8.26 3.23 8.83
N ARG A 63 -8.14 3.76 10.06
CA ARG A 63 -7.29 4.93 10.33
C ARG A 63 -5.82 4.67 10.01
N GLY A 64 -5.28 3.52 10.40
CA GLY A 64 -3.90 3.17 10.15
C GLY A 64 -3.62 3.01 8.65
N VAL A 65 -4.55 2.37 7.93
CA VAL A 65 -4.47 2.17 6.49
C VAL A 65 -4.56 3.50 5.74
N THR A 66 -5.52 4.35 6.07
CA THR A 66 -5.68 5.65 5.39
C THR A 66 -4.51 6.59 5.69
N SER A 67 -3.99 6.58 6.93
CA SER A 67 -2.79 7.36 7.29
C SER A 67 -1.55 6.90 6.53
N PHE A 68 -1.39 5.59 6.33
CA PHE A 68 -0.30 5.03 5.53
C PHE A 68 -0.39 5.44 4.06
N LEU A 69 -1.58 5.31 3.46
CA LEU A 69 -1.82 5.67 2.06
C LEU A 69 -1.66 7.17 1.81
N ASP A 70 -2.12 8.01 2.74
CA ASP A 70 -1.92 9.45 2.67
C ASP A 70 -0.43 9.80 2.74
N GLY A 71 0.32 9.21 3.68
CA GLY A 71 1.78 9.37 3.77
C GLY A 71 2.53 8.86 2.53
N TYR A 72 2.08 7.74 1.96
CA TYR A 72 2.61 7.20 0.70
C TYR A 72 2.42 8.17 -0.46
N ASP A 73 1.21 8.71 -0.62
CA ASP A 73 0.87 9.69 -1.64
C ASP A 73 1.68 10.98 -1.50
N TYR A 74 1.85 11.49 -0.27
CA TYR A 74 2.76 12.61 0.02
C TYR A 74 4.22 12.33 -0.39
N ALA A 75 4.74 11.14 -0.07
CA ALA A 75 6.09 10.75 -0.43
C ALA A 75 6.25 10.64 -1.96
N ALA A 76 5.31 10.00 -2.64
CA ALA A 76 5.31 9.87 -4.10
C ALA A 76 5.38 11.25 -4.77
N ARG A 77 4.50 12.19 -4.38
CA ARG A 77 4.51 13.56 -4.92
C ARG A 77 5.81 14.30 -4.64
N ARG A 78 6.40 14.13 -3.45
CA ARG A 78 7.68 14.76 -3.07
C ARG A 78 8.84 14.31 -3.95
N TYR A 79 8.83 13.06 -4.41
CA TYR A 79 9.90 12.46 -5.21
C TYR A 79 9.56 12.29 -6.69
N GLY A 80 8.47 12.92 -7.16
CA GLY A 80 8.09 12.97 -8.58
C GLY A 80 7.30 11.75 -9.09
N GLY A 81 6.82 10.88 -8.19
CA GLY A 81 5.88 9.81 -8.52
C GLY A 81 4.44 10.31 -8.62
N ALA A 82 3.60 9.55 -9.33
CA ALA A 82 2.18 9.87 -9.48
C ALA A 82 1.41 9.69 -8.16
N GLY A 83 1.71 8.64 -7.39
CA GLY A 83 1.00 8.36 -6.15
C GLY A 83 -0.50 8.26 -6.40
N LEU A 84 -1.32 8.71 -5.46
CA LEU A 84 -2.78 8.70 -5.60
C LEU A 84 -3.33 9.96 -6.28
N THR A 85 -2.52 10.66 -7.07
CA THR A 85 -2.95 11.86 -7.81
C THR A 85 -4.11 11.53 -8.75
N GLY A 86 -5.22 12.27 -8.63
CA GLY A 86 -6.44 12.04 -9.40
C GLY A 86 -7.42 11.05 -8.77
N PHE A 87 -7.09 10.43 -7.64
CA PHE A 87 -7.95 9.41 -7.03
C PHE A 87 -9.25 10.01 -6.49
N SER A 88 -9.21 11.15 -5.80
CA SER A 88 -10.43 11.79 -5.27
C SER A 88 -11.34 12.28 -6.41
N GLU A 89 -10.75 12.84 -7.48
CA GLU A 89 -11.48 13.26 -8.68
C GLU A 89 -12.11 12.06 -9.38
N TRP A 90 -11.40 10.93 -9.43
CA TRP A 90 -11.94 9.69 -9.95
C TRP A 90 -13.12 9.19 -9.09
N LEU A 91 -13.03 9.23 -7.76
CA LEU A 91 -14.15 8.85 -6.88
C LEU A 91 -15.40 9.70 -7.18
N MET A 92 -15.26 11.03 -7.24
CA MET A 92 -16.37 11.95 -7.55
C MET A 92 -16.96 11.74 -8.95
N SER A 93 -16.15 11.27 -9.91
CA SER A 93 -16.60 11.03 -11.29
C SER A 93 -17.34 9.71 -11.47
N ASN A 94 -17.14 8.74 -10.55
CA ASN A 94 -17.69 7.39 -10.67
C ASN A 94 -18.74 7.06 -9.58
N HIS A 95 -18.82 7.86 -8.52
CA HIS A 95 -19.70 7.61 -7.38
C HIS A 95 -20.39 8.91 -6.92
N GLU A 96 -21.58 8.78 -6.34
CA GLU A 96 -22.31 9.89 -5.74
C GLU A 96 -21.74 10.19 -4.34
N VAL A 97 -20.67 10.99 -4.30
CA VAL A 97 -19.98 11.38 -3.07
C VAL A 97 -19.79 12.89 -2.96
N GLY A 98 -19.66 13.38 -1.74
CA GLY A 98 -19.44 14.81 -1.48
C GLY A 98 -18.08 15.31 -1.99
N ALA A 99 -18.09 16.41 -2.75
CA ALA A 99 -16.87 17.03 -3.27
C ALA A 99 -16.04 17.79 -2.22
N ASN A 100 -16.65 18.10 -1.07
CA ASN A 100 -16.01 18.78 0.06
C ASN A 100 -15.42 17.79 1.09
N LEU A 101 -15.38 16.49 0.77
CA LEU A 101 -14.91 15.45 1.65
C LEU A 101 -13.52 14.99 1.24
N THR A 102 -12.73 14.56 2.23
CA THR A 102 -11.47 13.85 1.97
C THR A 102 -11.76 12.51 1.31
N TRP A 103 -10.82 11.98 0.53
CA TRP A 103 -11.02 10.73 -0.22
C TRP A 103 -11.39 9.55 0.68
N TRP A 104 -10.82 9.45 1.90
CA TRP A 104 -11.18 8.37 2.82
C TRP A 104 -12.62 8.50 3.35
N THR A 105 -13.11 9.72 3.55
CA THR A 105 -14.52 9.95 3.94
C THR A 105 -15.47 9.70 2.77
N GLN A 106 -15.04 9.96 1.52
CA GLN A 106 -15.79 9.55 0.32
C GLN A 106 -15.93 8.02 0.26
N ILE A 107 -14.89 7.27 0.63
CA ILE A 107 -14.93 5.81 0.66
C ILE A 107 -15.87 5.29 1.75
N GLU A 108 -15.90 5.92 2.93
CA GLU A 108 -16.90 5.60 3.96
C GLU A 108 -18.33 5.84 3.44
N GLN A 109 -18.58 6.92 2.68
CA GLN A 109 -19.88 7.16 2.02
C GLN A 109 -20.25 6.07 1.02
N ILE A 110 -19.29 5.62 0.20
CA ILE A 110 -19.52 4.58 -0.80
C ILE A 110 -19.83 3.24 -0.12
N ALA A 111 -19.07 2.88 0.91
CA ALA A 111 -19.22 1.61 1.62
C ALA A 111 -20.48 1.57 2.50
N LEU A 112 -20.86 2.71 3.09
CA LEU A 112 -21.90 2.81 4.12
C LEU A 112 -22.82 4.02 3.83
N PRO A 113 -23.63 4.00 2.75
CA PRO A 113 -24.39 5.16 2.29
C PRO A 113 -25.43 5.67 3.30
N ASP A 114 -26.01 4.76 4.10
CA ASP A 114 -27.08 5.08 5.06
C ASP A 114 -26.55 5.32 6.49
N ARG A 115 -25.22 5.35 6.69
CA ARG A 115 -24.63 5.50 8.02
C ARG A 115 -24.63 6.96 8.48
N ASP A 116 -24.88 7.16 9.77
CA ASP A 116 -24.56 8.41 10.46
C ASP A 116 -23.05 8.53 10.75
N PHE A 117 -22.40 9.50 10.10
CA PHE A 117 -20.97 9.80 10.27
C PHE A 117 -20.56 10.19 11.70
N LEU A 118 -21.51 10.58 12.54
CA LEU A 118 -21.25 10.94 13.94
C LEU A 118 -21.08 9.71 14.86
N THR A 119 -21.49 8.53 14.39
CA THR A 119 -21.39 7.29 15.16
C THR A 119 -20.08 6.57 14.84
N GLU A 120 -19.40 5.98 15.83
CA GLU A 120 -18.20 5.18 15.59
C GLU A 120 -18.51 3.96 14.69
N LEU A 121 -17.53 3.54 13.87
CA LEU A 121 -17.65 2.32 13.06
C LEU A 121 -17.66 1.10 13.97
N THR A 122 -18.54 0.14 13.69
CA THR A 122 -18.36 -1.22 14.23
C THR A 122 -17.19 -1.91 13.52
N PRO A 123 -16.58 -2.96 14.11
CA PRO A 123 -15.51 -3.70 13.45
C PRO A 123 -15.90 -4.23 12.07
N GLU A 124 -17.14 -4.70 11.90
CA GLU A 124 -17.65 -5.23 10.63
C GLU A 124 -17.81 -4.13 9.58
N GLN A 125 -18.21 -2.93 10.01
CA GLN A 125 -18.28 -1.76 9.13
C GLN A 125 -16.87 -1.30 8.74
N GLU A 126 -15.91 -1.33 9.66
CA GLU A 126 -14.52 -0.99 9.39
C GLU A 126 -13.91 -1.97 8.37
N ASP A 127 -14.15 -3.27 8.52
CA ASP A 127 -13.71 -4.30 7.57
C ASP A 127 -14.34 -4.10 6.18
N LEU A 128 -15.63 -3.78 6.11
CA LEU A 128 -16.30 -3.48 4.84
C LEU A 128 -15.71 -2.23 4.16
N VAL A 129 -15.44 -1.16 4.92
CA VAL A 129 -14.82 0.04 4.38
C VAL A 129 -13.42 -0.26 3.85
N LEU A 130 -12.64 -1.10 4.55
CA LEU A 130 -11.32 -1.54 4.09
C LEU A 130 -11.40 -2.38 2.80
N GLU A 131 -12.38 -3.27 2.67
CA GLU A 131 -12.61 -4.04 1.45
C GLU A 131 -12.92 -3.11 0.27
N VAL A 132 -13.86 -2.18 0.44
CA VAL A 132 -14.25 -1.20 -0.58
C VAL A 132 -13.08 -0.27 -0.93
N LEU A 133 -12.31 0.17 0.05
CA LEU A 133 -11.10 0.98 -0.16
C LEU A 133 -10.13 0.30 -1.15
N PHE A 134 -9.81 -0.97 -0.92
CA PHE A 134 -8.83 -1.68 -1.75
C PHE A 134 -9.38 -2.03 -3.13
N ASP A 135 -10.66 -2.36 -3.26
CA ASP A 135 -11.31 -2.55 -4.58
C ASP A 135 -11.31 -1.25 -5.40
N LEU A 136 -11.65 -0.11 -4.79
CA LEU A 136 -11.64 1.18 -5.48
C LEU A 136 -10.24 1.61 -5.92
N LEU A 137 -9.22 1.38 -5.08
CA LEU A 137 -7.83 1.63 -5.45
C LEU A 137 -7.38 0.75 -6.62
N ASP A 138 -7.70 -0.55 -6.61
CA ASP A 138 -7.34 -1.45 -7.70
C ASP A 138 -7.95 -0.99 -9.03
N ARG A 139 -9.26 -0.66 -9.04
CA ARG A 139 -9.96 -0.16 -10.23
C ARG A 139 -9.40 1.15 -10.74
N PHE A 140 -9.09 2.08 -9.84
CA PHE A 140 -8.48 3.36 -10.19
C PHE A 140 -7.13 3.15 -10.87
N LEU A 141 -6.27 2.30 -10.30
CA LEU A 141 -4.92 2.06 -10.82
C LEU A 141 -4.95 1.33 -12.16
N ILE A 142 -5.84 0.34 -12.33
CA ILE A 142 -6.07 -0.32 -13.63
C ILE A 142 -6.46 0.70 -14.69
N LYS A 143 -7.40 1.60 -14.39
CA LYS A 143 -7.84 2.63 -15.34
C LYS A 143 -6.68 3.54 -15.72
N ARG A 144 -5.92 4.04 -14.73
CA ARG A 144 -4.79 4.94 -14.96
C ARG A 144 -3.68 4.30 -15.78
N ASP A 145 -3.35 3.05 -15.51
CA ASP A 145 -2.31 2.32 -16.24
C ASP A 145 -2.73 2.07 -17.70
N ASN A 146 -4.01 1.80 -17.94
CA ASN A 146 -4.58 1.68 -19.29
C ASN A 146 -4.58 3.00 -20.06
N GLU A 147 -4.91 4.12 -19.40
CA GLU A 147 -4.86 5.45 -20.00
C GLU A 147 -3.42 5.86 -20.33
N THR A 148 -2.48 5.60 -19.42
CA THR A 148 -1.05 5.85 -19.65
C THR A 148 -0.51 5.03 -20.82
N SER A 149 -0.91 3.76 -20.92
CA SER A 149 -0.55 2.87 -22.04
C SER A 149 -1.14 3.34 -23.38
N SER A 150 -2.29 4.02 -23.36
CA SER A 150 -2.96 4.55 -24.55
C SER A 150 -2.32 5.86 -25.07
N ILE A 151 -1.46 6.51 -24.27
CA ILE A 151 -0.76 7.76 -24.62
C ILE A 151 0.69 7.46 -25.05
N GLN A 152 0.93 6.39 -25.80
CA GLN A 152 2.22 6.24 -26.51
C GLN A 152 2.25 7.12 -27.75
N PHE A 153 3.07 8.18 -27.71
CA PHE A 153 3.32 9.07 -28.84
C PHE A 153 4.02 8.32 -29.98
N SER A 154 3.39 8.30 -31.16
CA SER A 154 4.08 8.03 -32.42
C SER A 154 5.15 9.11 -32.62
N ARG A 155 6.41 8.70 -32.67
CA ARG A 155 7.51 9.61 -33.04
C ARG A 155 7.26 10.09 -34.47
N VAL A 156 6.94 11.38 -34.64
CA VAL A 156 6.90 12.01 -35.97
C VAL A 156 8.34 11.96 -36.49
N ALA A 157 8.55 11.21 -37.58
CA ALA A 157 9.83 11.21 -38.29
C ALA A 157 9.92 12.52 -39.09
N ASP A 158 11.00 13.27 -38.87
CA ASP A 158 11.41 14.40 -39.73
C ASP A 158 11.82 13.91 -41.13
#